data_AF-A0A3P4B8S4-F1
#
_entry.id   AF-A0A3P4B8S4-F1
#
_cell.length_a   1.000
_cell.length_b   1.000
_cell.length_c   1.000
_cell.angle_alpha   90.00
_cell.angle_beta   90.00
_cell.angle_gamma   90.00
#
_symmetry.space_group_name_H-M   'P 1'
#
loop_
_entity.id
_entity.type
_entity.pdbx_description
1 polymer ?
#
loop_
_entity_poly.entity_id
_entity_poly.type
_entity_poly.pdbx_seq_one_letter_code
_entity_poly.pdbx_strand_id
1 'polypeptide(L)'
;MNTNHPDTRTTTEASVKALKEAIENMDGLSREGFGQIASIARLALYAMESPTTAHEIETYAVALETIWGTALRLENCINAEAEAVGCNCVDEAEQRRRHARKQRQNEEVRA
;
A
#
# COMPACT_ATOMS: atom_id res chain seq x y z
N MET A 1 47.40 -11.95 -15.41
CA MET A 1 46.38 -11.27 -14.60
C MET A 1 45.03 -11.57 -15.24
N ASN A 2 44.25 -12.48 -14.65
CA ASN A 2 42.97 -12.91 -15.20
C ASN A 2 41.89 -11.95 -14.70
N THR A 3 41.39 -11.08 -15.57
CA THR A 3 40.26 -10.19 -15.24
C THR A 3 38.98 -10.99 -15.42
N ASN A 4 38.50 -11.59 -14.34
CA ASN A 4 37.15 -12.14 -14.25
C ASN A 4 36.14 -10.99 -14.45
N HIS A 5 35.63 -10.87 -15.67
CA HIS A 5 34.46 -10.05 -15.96
C HIS A 5 33.27 -10.74 -15.27
N PRO A 6 32.52 -10.07 -14.37
CA PRO A 6 31.33 -10.67 -13.80
C PRO A 6 30.36 -11.01 -14.93
N ASP A 7 29.91 -12.26 -14.99
CA ASP A 7 29.02 -12.79 -16.02
C ASP A 7 27.70 -12.00 -16.04
N THR A 8 27.58 -11.07 -16.98
CA THR A 8 26.36 -10.26 -17.23
C THR A 8 25.08 -11.09 -17.40
N ARG A 9 25.20 -12.36 -17.80
CA ARG A 9 24.06 -13.30 -17.91
C ARG A 9 23.50 -13.69 -16.54
N THR A 10 24.37 -13.99 -15.58
CA THR A 10 23.95 -14.41 -14.23
C THR A 10 23.27 -13.27 -13.47
N THR A 11 23.74 -12.03 -13.64
CA THR A 11 23.10 -10.84 -13.05
C THR A 11 21.73 -10.55 -13.65
N THR A 12 21.54 -10.79 -14.95
CA THR A 12 20.26 -10.57 -15.64
C THR A 12 19.22 -11.60 -15.22
N GLU A 13 19.59 -12.89 -15.16
CA GLU A 13 18.70 -13.97 -14.70
C GLU A 13 18.25 -13.78 -13.25
N ALA A 14 19.17 -13.39 -12.36
CA ALA A 14 18.84 -13.08 -10.97
C ALA A 14 17.87 -11.88 -10.86
N SER A 15 18.05 -10.86 -11.70
CA SER A 15 17.18 -9.67 -11.71
C SER A 15 15.77 -9.99 -12.21
N VAL A 16 15.64 -10.83 -13.26
CA VAL A 16 14.32 -11.26 -13.76
C VAL A 16 13.58 -12.12 -12.72
N LYS A 17 14.30 -12.99 -12.00
CA LYS A 17 13.71 -13.79 -10.92
C LYS A 17 13.18 -12.90 -9.80
N ALA A 18 13.97 -11.93 -9.34
CA ALA A 18 13.56 -10.99 -8.30
C ALA A 18 12.33 -10.16 -8.73
N LEU A 19 12.32 -9.70 -9.99
CA LEU A 19 11.16 -8.98 -10.53
C LEU A 19 9.90 -9.84 -10.55
N LYS A 20 10.01 -11.11 -10.94
CA LYS A 20 8.88 -12.04 -10.95
C LYS A 20 8.34 -12.27 -9.54
N GLU A 21 9.22 -12.50 -8.56
CA GLU A 21 8.84 -12.69 -7.16
C GLU A 21 8.12 -11.45 -6.60
N ALA A 22 8.64 -10.24 -6.88
CA ALA A 22 7.97 -9.01 -6.47
C ALA A 22 6.57 -8.87 -7.10
N ILE A 23 6.39 -9.22 -8.37
CA ILE A 23 5.06 -9.21 -9.03
C ILE A 23 4.10 -10.21 -8.37
N GLU A 24 4.57 -11.43 -8.08
CA GLU A 24 3.75 -12.45 -7.42
C GLU A 24 3.36 -12.03 -5.99
N ASN A 25 4.29 -11.41 -5.25
CA ASN A 25 4.01 -10.85 -3.93
C ASN A 25 2.99 -9.70 -4.00
N MET A 26 3.18 -8.75 -4.92
CA MET A 26 2.25 -7.63 -5.11
C MET A 26 0.85 -8.10 -5.51
N ASP A 27 0.73 -9.12 -6.37
CA ASP A 27 -0.56 -9.73 -6.72
C ASP A 27 -1.22 -10.37 -5.50
N GLY A 28 -0.46 -11.16 -4.73
CA GLY A 28 -0.93 -11.76 -3.48
C GLY A 28 -1.45 -10.73 -2.48
N LEU A 29 -0.65 -9.70 -2.21
CA LEU A 29 -1.01 -8.58 -1.34
C LEU A 29 -2.26 -7.86 -1.86
N SER A 30 -2.30 -7.54 -3.15
CA SER A 30 -3.43 -6.83 -3.77
C SER A 30 -4.72 -7.62 -3.65
N ARG A 31 -4.69 -8.91 -4.01
CA ARG A 31 -5.86 -9.77 -3.97
C ARG A 31 -6.39 -9.95 -2.55
N GLU A 32 -5.50 -10.16 -1.58
CA GLU A 32 -5.89 -10.27 -0.17
C GLU A 32 -6.47 -8.96 0.35
N GLY A 33 -5.73 -7.85 0.21
CA GLY A 33 -6.11 -6.56 0.77
C GLY A 33 -7.36 -5.98 0.12
N PHE A 34 -7.50 -6.05 -1.21
CA PHE A 34 -8.74 -5.64 -1.87
C PHE A 34 -9.92 -6.55 -1.52
N GLY A 35 -9.68 -7.85 -1.31
CA GLY A 35 -10.70 -8.78 -0.80
C GLY A 35 -11.21 -8.38 0.60
N GLN A 36 -10.30 -7.99 1.49
CA GLN A 36 -10.64 -7.48 2.82
C GLN A 36 -11.45 -6.19 2.74
N ILE A 37 -10.98 -5.20 1.97
CA ILE A 37 -11.67 -3.92 1.76
C ILE A 37 -13.08 -4.14 1.21
N ALA A 38 -13.22 -4.95 0.15
CA ALA A 38 -14.50 -5.24 -0.47
C ALA A 38 -15.47 -5.93 0.52
N SER A 39 -14.96 -6.84 1.34
CA SER A 39 -15.78 -7.55 2.33
C SER A 39 -16.31 -6.60 3.41
N ILE A 40 -15.45 -5.74 3.96
CA ILE A 40 -15.84 -4.75 4.98
C ILE A 40 -16.85 -3.75 4.38
N ALA A 41 -16.59 -3.24 3.18
CA ALA A 41 -17.49 -2.31 2.50
C ALA A 41 -18.87 -2.92 2.25
N ARG A 42 -18.93 -4.20 1.82
CA ARG A 42 -20.20 -4.91 1.63
C ARG A 42 -20.96 -5.11 2.94
N LEU A 43 -20.27 -5.46 4.03
CA LEU A 43 -20.89 -5.59 5.35
C LEU A 43 -21.44 -4.26 5.85
N ALA A 44 -20.67 -3.18 5.70
CA ALA A 44 -21.12 -1.84 6.07
C ALA A 44 -22.36 -1.42 5.25
N LEU A 45 -22.36 -1.66 3.94
CA LEU A 45 -23.52 -1.36 3.07
C LEU A 45 -24.77 -2.15 3.50
N TYR A 46 -24.64 -3.46 3.70
CA TYR A 46 -25.74 -4.29 4.17
C TYR A 46 -26.31 -3.82 5.51
N ALA A 47 -25.44 -3.41 6.44
CA ALA A 47 -25.88 -2.87 7.72
C ALA A 47 -26.56 -1.50 7.58
N MET A 48 -26.14 -0.64 6.64
CA MET A 48 -26.80 0.65 6.36
C MET A 48 -28.18 0.48 5.71
N GLU A 49 -28.38 -0.57 4.92
CA GLU A 49 -29.67 -0.87 4.28
C GLU A 49 -30.69 -1.48 5.26
N SER A 50 -30.25 -1.97 6.42
CA SER A 50 -31.12 -2.54 7.44
C SER A 50 -31.66 -1.46 8.40
N PRO A 51 -32.99 -1.31 8.54
CA PRO A 51 -33.59 -0.32 9.43
C PRO A 51 -33.18 -0.43 10.91
N THR A 52 -32.75 -1.62 11.36
CA THR A 52 -32.36 -1.87 12.75
C THR A 52 -30.94 -1.39 13.07
N THR A 53 -30.10 -1.21 12.06
CA THR A 53 -28.68 -0.88 12.23
C THR A 53 -28.32 0.44 11.56
N ALA A 54 -29.17 0.98 10.66
CA ALA A 54 -28.93 2.21 9.91
C ALA A 54 -28.56 3.44 10.75
N HIS A 55 -28.90 3.46 12.04
CA HIS A 55 -28.57 4.55 12.97
C HIS A 55 -27.21 4.38 13.67
N GLU A 56 -26.49 3.28 13.47
CA GLU A 56 -25.20 2.99 14.11
C GLU A 56 -24.01 3.71 13.43
N ILE A 57 -24.03 5.04 13.46
CA ILE A 57 -23.04 5.89 12.79
C ILE A 57 -21.60 5.58 13.25
N GLU A 58 -21.40 5.29 14.53
CA GLU A 58 -20.07 4.95 15.07
C GLU A 58 -19.53 3.65 14.47
N THR A 59 -20.37 2.63 14.29
CA THR A 59 -20.00 1.36 13.62
C THR A 59 -19.54 1.63 12.18
N TYR A 60 -20.20 2.53 11.47
CA TYR A 60 -19.81 2.90 10.11
C TYR A 60 -18.53 3.72 10.05
N ALA A 61 -18.32 4.62 11.02
CA ALA A 61 -17.06 5.35 11.13
C ALA A 61 -15.89 4.38 11.31
N VAL A 62 -16.02 3.39 12.20
CA VAL A 62 -15.00 2.36 12.40
C VAL A 62 -14.77 1.52 11.15
N ALA A 63 -15.84 1.14 10.43
CA ALA A 63 -15.73 0.39 9.18
C ALA A 63 -14.97 1.19 8.10
N LEU A 64 -15.26 2.48 7.96
CA LEU A 64 -14.59 3.39 7.03
C LEU A 64 -13.12 3.61 7.40
N GLU A 65 -12.83 3.82 8.68
CA GLU A 65 -11.45 3.91 9.19
C GLU A 65 -10.66 2.62 8.91
N THR A 66 -11.29 1.47 9.11
CA THR A 66 -10.67 0.16 8.84
C THR A 66 -10.38 -0.02 7.34
N ILE A 67 -11.33 0.34 6.47
CA ILE A 67 -11.14 0.32 5.01
C ILE A 67 -9.96 1.22 4.63
N TRP A 68 -9.96 2.46 5.13
CA TRP A 68 -8.92 3.43 4.82
C TRP A 68 -7.54 2.99 5.32
N GLY A 69 -7.45 2.55 6.57
CA GLY A 69 -6.21 2.03 7.15
C GLY A 69 -5.68 0.80 6.41
N THR A 70 -6.57 -0.10 5.98
CA THR A 70 -6.20 -1.27 5.18
C THR A 70 -5.67 -0.86 3.81
N ALA A 71 -6.32 0.11 3.15
CA ALA A 71 -5.87 0.63 1.86
C ALA A 71 -4.48 1.26 1.95
N LEU A 72 -4.24 2.12 2.95
CA LEU A 72 -2.93 2.74 3.17
C LEU A 72 -1.83 1.72 3.48
N ARG A 73 -2.16 0.71 4.31
CA ARG A 73 -1.21 -0.37 4.62
C ARG A 73 -0.85 -1.14 3.36
N LEU A 74 -1.85 -1.52 2.56
CA LEU A 74 -1.67 -2.27 1.32
C LEU A 74 -0.81 -1.49 0.31
N GLU A 75 -1.11 -0.20 0.12
CA GLU A 75 -0.33 0.69 -0.74
C GLU A 75 1.15 0.71 -0.33
N ASN A 76 1.44 0.87 0.97
CA ASN A 76 2.81 0.87 1.48
C ASN A 76 3.52 -0.48 1.24
N CYS A 77 2.83 -1.61 1.46
CA CYS A 77 3.41 -2.93 1.21
C CYS A 77 3.71 -3.15 -0.28
N ILE A 78 2.77 -2.83 -1.18
CA ILE A 78 2.97 -2.96 -2.63
C ILE A 78 4.12 -2.05 -3.08
N ASN A 79 4.18 -0.82 -2.58
CA ASN A 79 5.25 0.11 -2.92
C ASN A 79 6.62 -0.40 -2.44
N ALA A 80 6.69 -1.02 -1.26
CA ALA A 80 7.93 -1.60 -0.75
C ALA A 80 8.43 -2.79 -1.60
N GLU A 81 7.53 -3.67 -2.05
CA GLU A 81 7.87 -4.76 -2.99
C GLU A 81 8.36 -4.21 -4.33
N ALA A 82 7.70 -3.17 -4.85
CA ALA A 82 8.13 -2.51 -6.07
C ALA A 82 9.49 -1.80 -5.90
N GLU A 83 9.74 -1.15 -4.75
CA GLU A 83 11.00 -0.47 -4.44
C GLU A 83 12.17 -1.45 -4.36
N ALA A 84 11.95 -2.65 -3.80
CA ALA A 84 12.96 -3.70 -3.70
C ALA A 84 13.54 -4.12 -5.07
N VAL A 85 12.78 -3.91 -6.16
CA VAL A 85 13.20 -4.19 -7.54
C VAL A 85 13.36 -2.92 -8.39
N GLY A 86 13.40 -1.74 -7.76
CA GLY A 86 13.60 -0.45 -8.43
C GLY A 86 12.44 0.00 -9.32
N CYS A 87 11.24 -0.51 -9.08
CA CYS A 87 10.03 -0.26 -9.87
C CYS A 87 8.95 0.53 -9.10
N ASN A 88 9.29 1.13 -7.95
CA ASN A 88 8.30 1.86 -7.15
C ASN A 88 7.75 3.09 -7.87
N CYS A 89 6.45 3.33 -7.68
CA CYS A 89 5.80 4.54 -8.18
C CYS A 89 5.97 5.67 -7.17
N VAL A 90 6.58 6.77 -7.61
CA VAL A 90 6.72 7.97 -6.77
C VAL A 90 5.60 8.95 -7.14
N ASP A 91 4.57 9.04 -6.29
CA ASP A 91 3.62 10.15 -6.38
C ASP A 91 4.27 11.41 -5.78
N GLU A 92 4.89 12.22 -6.66
CA GLU A 92 5.48 13.50 -6.28
C GLU A 92 4.47 14.44 -5.61
N ALA A 93 3.19 14.39 -5.99
CA ALA A 93 2.16 15.24 -5.39
C ALA A 93 1.87 14.79 -3.96
N GLU A 94 1.82 13.49 -3.70
CA GLU A 94 1.71 12.94 -2.35
C GLU A 94 2.95 13.26 -1.51
N GLN A 95 4.15 13.16 -2.07
CA GLN A 95 5.36 13.58 -1.38
C GLN A 95 5.30 15.06 -0.99
N ARG A 96 4.87 15.95 -1.90
CA ARG A 96 4.67 17.37 -1.58
C ARG A 96 3.65 17.56 -0.45
N ARG A 97 2.51 16.85 -0.49
CA ARG A 97 1.50 16.91 0.59
C ARG A 97 2.06 16.41 1.94
N ARG A 98 2.80 15.30 1.94
CA ARG A 98 3.45 14.75 3.14
C ARG A 98 4.50 15.70 3.72
N HIS A 99 5.35 16.30 2.89
CA HIS A 99 6.33 17.30 3.32
C HIS A 99 5.65 18.52 3.94
N ALA A 100 4.59 19.05 3.33
CA ALA A 100 3.83 20.18 3.86
C ALA A 100 3.13 19.86 5.20
N ARG A 101 2.68 18.62 5.42
CA ARG A 101 2.12 18.18 6.71
C ARG A 101 3.20 18.07 7.80
N LYS A 102 4.35 17.48 7.49
CA LYS A 102 5.49 17.36 8.43
C LYS A 102 6.06 18.73 8.82
N GLN A 103 6.15 19.67 7.87
CA GLN A 103 6.60 21.04 8.16
C GLN A 103 5.66 21.74 9.15
N ARG A 104 4.34 21.67 8.91
CA ARG A 104 3.35 22.23 9.84
C ARG A 104 3.41 21.62 11.24
N GLN A 105 3.48 20.30 11.36
CA GLN A 105 3.63 19.65 12.67
C GLN A 105 4.92 20.08 13.39
N ASN A 106 6.04 20.21 12.67
CA ASN A 106 7.29 20.68 13.27
C ASN A 106 7.25 22.15 13.68
N GLU A 107 6.47 22.99 12.99
CA GLU A 107 6.23 24.39 13.34
C GLU A 107 5.34 24.49 14.58
N GLU A 108 4.27 23.71 14.67
CA GLU A 108 3.35 23.65 15.81
C GLU A 108 4.02 23.15 17.10
N VAL A 109 4.99 22.23 17.00
CA VAL A 109 5.77 21.72 18.15
C VAL A 109 6.83 22.72 18.64
N ARG A 110 7.20 23.70 17.81
CA ARG A 110 8.23 24.71 18.13
C ARG A 110 7.64 26.04 18.62
N ALA A 111 6.34 26.25 18.50
CA ALA A 111 5.61 27.42 18.98
C ALA A 111 5.14 27.23 20.43
#